data_AF-A0A3B5R819-F1
#
_entry.id   AF-A0A3B5R819-F1
#
_cell.length_a   1.000
_cell.length_b   1.000
_cell.length_c   1.000
_cell.angle_alpha   90.00
_cell.angle_beta   90.00
_cell.angle_gamma   90.00
#
_symmetry.space_group_name_H-M   'P 1'
#
loop_
_entity.id
_entity.type
_entity.pdbx_description
1 polymer ?
#
loop_
_entity_poly.entity_id
_entity_poly.type
_entity_poly.pdbx_seq_one_letter_code
_entity_poly.pdbx_strand_id
1 'polypeptide(L)'
;MRNRKQEETLQFFTGFVFSLVLTSSTFTTGQIRLAGPRSTSCSGRVEVFYSNAWGTVCDDEWDITDANVVCRQLGCGTALNATGSAHFGQGDGKIWLDNVRCSGDESSLTSCGHNGYEKHDCGHSEDAGVVCSVNLPKPSISTGSAEVTWGQQVSITCSIAASPLSGTFILRKTSGSFRVTRSSDSSSATFNIPKVTLDHDGEFKCQYEKMMSSQTFTSPFSNSVRLRVSLERPIISLTSPDGGLVWGPGGAEVTKGYGLSFTCSINPRYPQGDFSLIFSDSNITETRPAVNNSASFNFPAAEFEHQGNYSCVYEVTMATQRFSSDEAEPISLIIKSSSLLLVSSVSSGILLLVLLVSLAVCLRCRRKLCSKQPIPSDQNQSLYSARDAL
;
A
#
# COMPACT_ATOMS: atom_id res chain seq x y z
N MET A 1 -42.30 22.29 -56.87
CA MET A 1 -43.37 21.69 -57.69
C MET A 1 -42.81 20.59 -58.59
N ARG A 2 -42.93 19.32 -58.21
CA ARG A 2 -43.15 18.17 -59.12
C ARG A 2 -43.52 16.96 -58.26
N ASN A 3 -44.50 16.22 -58.78
CA ASN A 3 -45.39 15.26 -58.13
C ASN A 3 -44.80 13.86 -57.86
N ARG A 4 -45.55 13.13 -57.01
CA ARG A 4 -45.97 11.70 -57.09
C ARG A 4 -45.04 10.61 -56.54
N LYS A 5 -45.50 9.92 -55.49
CA LYS A 5 -46.14 8.57 -55.52
C LYS A 5 -46.37 8.09 -54.07
N GLN A 6 -47.60 7.81 -53.64
CA GLN A 6 -48.37 6.53 -53.77
C GLN A 6 -48.24 5.75 -52.43
N GLU A 7 -49.21 5.84 -51.51
CA GLU A 7 -50.43 5.02 -51.33
C GLU A 7 -50.19 3.66 -50.61
N GLU A 8 -51.00 3.41 -49.56
CA GLU A 8 -51.25 2.15 -48.80
C GLU A 8 -50.13 1.70 -47.83
N THR A 9 -50.36 1.16 -46.62
CA THR A 9 -51.47 0.36 -46.07
C THR A 9 -51.47 0.45 -44.52
N LEU A 10 -52.65 0.36 -43.92
CA LEU A 10 -52.90 0.29 -42.47
C LEU A 10 -52.68 -1.16 -41.95
N GLN A 11 -51.88 -1.38 -40.89
CA GLN A 11 -52.28 -2.09 -39.64
C GLN A 11 -51.11 -2.43 -38.67
N PHE A 12 -51.29 -1.99 -37.42
CA PHE A 12 -50.82 -2.47 -36.11
C PHE A 12 -49.35 -2.90 -35.88
N PHE A 13 -48.61 -2.14 -35.06
CA PHE A 13 -47.92 -2.64 -33.84
C PHE A 13 -47.57 -1.45 -32.92
N THR A 14 -48.18 -1.46 -31.72
CA THR A 14 -47.68 -0.92 -30.43
C THR A 14 -46.97 0.45 -30.37
N GLY A 15 -47.74 1.44 -29.93
CA GLY A 15 -47.41 2.34 -28.82
C GLY A 15 -46.01 2.96 -28.75
N PHE A 16 -45.89 4.21 -29.24
CA PHE A 16 -44.98 5.19 -28.65
C PHE A 16 -45.70 6.53 -28.62
N VAL A 17 -46.40 6.80 -27.52
CA VAL A 17 -46.82 8.17 -27.18
C VAL A 17 -45.51 8.91 -26.92
N PHE A 18 -45.14 9.83 -27.81
CA PHE A 18 -44.11 10.81 -27.51
C PHE A 18 -44.65 11.71 -26.39
N SER A 19 -44.44 11.27 -25.15
CA SER A 19 -44.75 12.05 -23.97
C SER A 19 -43.75 13.19 -23.93
N LEU A 20 -44.15 14.35 -24.45
CA LEU A 20 -43.50 15.60 -24.12
C LEU A 20 -43.79 15.84 -22.64
N VAL A 21 -42.97 15.27 -21.77
CA VAL A 21 -42.94 15.65 -20.35
C VAL A 21 -42.34 17.05 -20.32
N LEU A 22 -43.19 18.06 -20.52
CA LEU A 22 -42.96 19.37 -19.97
C LEU A 22 -42.98 19.14 -18.45
N THR A 23 -41.79 18.99 -17.86
CA THR A 23 -41.64 19.16 -16.41
C THR A 23 -42.04 20.61 -16.13
N SER A 24 -43.31 20.84 -15.81
CA SER A 24 -43.75 22.08 -15.22
C SER A 24 -43.02 22.16 -13.89
N SER A 25 -41.95 22.96 -13.81
CA SER A 25 -41.36 23.37 -12.55
C SER A 25 -42.46 24.10 -11.80
N THR A 26 -43.14 23.43 -10.88
CA THR A 26 -44.16 24.02 -10.03
C THR A 26 -43.43 24.93 -9.05
N PHE A 27 -43.31 26.20 -9.39
CA PHE A 27 -42.78 27.19 -8.47
C PHE A 27 -43.72 27.28 -7.27
N THR A 28 -43.17 27.00 -6.09
CA THR A 28 -43.91 27.06 -4.84
C THR A 28 -43.71 28.43 -4.22
N THR A 29 -44.78 28.98 -3.64
CA THR A 29 -44.71 30.23 -2.89
C THR A 29 -43.67 30.12 -1.78
N GLY A 30 -42.78 31.09 -1.68
CA GLY A 30 -41.68 31.11 -0.72
C GLY A 30 -40.39 30.42 -1.18
N GLN A 31 -40.34 29.90 -2.42
CA GLN A 31 -39.09 29.48 -3.03
C GLN A 31 -38.14 30.67 -3.21
N ILE A 32 -36.85 30.46 -2.94
CA ILE A 32 -35.81 31.47 -3.11
C ILE A 32 -34.85 31.12 -4.24
N ARG A 33 -34.23 32.13 -4.84
CA ARG A 33 -33.10 31.99 -5.77
C ARG A 33 -32.09 33.10 -5.54
N LEU A 34 -30.86 32.87 -6.00
CA LEU A 34 -29.82 33.89 -6.03
C LEU A 34 -29.60 34.38 -7.47
N ALA A 35 -29.64 35.70 -7.65
CA ALA A 35 -29.57 36.37 -8.96
C ALA A 35 -28.50 37.48 -8.98
N GLY A 36 -28.31 38.08 -10.15
CA GLY A 36 -27.39 39.21 -10.35
C GLY A 36 -26.05 38.85 -11.02
N PRO A 37 -25.25 39.84 -11.43
CA PRO A 37 -23.95 39.60 -12.05
C PRO A 37 -22.99 38.91 -11.09
N ARG A 38 -22.27 37.90 -11.59
CA ARG A 38 -21.32 37.07 -10.81
C ARG A 38 -21.97 36.29 -9.66
N SER A 39 -23.29 36.11 -9.67
CA SER A 39 -23.94 35.24 -8.70
C SER A 39 -23.54 33.77 -8.89
N THR A 40 -23.67 32.99 -7.83
CA THR A 40 -23.42 31.56 -7.74
C THR A 40 -24.64 30.89 -7.09
N SER A 41 -24.67 29.56 -7.01
CA SER A 41 -25.72 28.86 -6.25
C SER A 41 -25.74 29.21 -4.76
N CYS A 42 -24.66 29.79 -4.22
CA CYS A 42 -24.49 30.12 -2.81
C CYS A 42 -24.07 31.59 -2.58
N SER A 43 -24.16 32.46 -3.58
CA SER A 43 -23.94 33.90 -3.39
C SER A 43 -24.65 34.72 -4.46
N GLY A 44 -25.35 35.79 -4.08
CA GLY A 44 -26.09 36.62 -5.02
C GLY A 44 -27.17 37.47 -4.34
N ARG A 45 -27.88 38.26 -5.13
CA ARG A 45 -29.09 38.98 -4.71
C ARG A 45 -30.19 37.98 -4.39
N VAL A 46 -30.89 38.17 -3.27
CA VAL A 46 -31.97 37.27 -2.85
C VAL A 46 -33.25 37.65 -3.56
N GLU A 47 -33.88 36.68 -4.22
CA GLU A 47 -35.21 36.83 -4.81
C GLU A 47 -36.14 35.73 -4.30
N VAL A 48 -37.38 36.12 -4.00
CA VAL A 48 -38.44 35.24 -3.49
C VAL A 48 -39.51 35.06 -4.56
N PHE A 49 -40.06 33.86 -4.69
CA PHE A 49 -41.21 33.60 -5.54
C PHE A 49 -42.50 33.75 -4.73
N TYR A 50 -43.32 34.73 -5.08
CA TYR A 50 -44.62 34.98 -4.46
C TYR A 50 -45.63 35.46 -5.51
N SER A 51 -46.90 35.07 -5.37
CA SER A 51 -47.98 35.46 -6.29
C SER A 51 -47.63 35.32 -7.79
N ASN A 52 -47.02 34.19 -8.16
CA ASN A 52 -46.58 33.85 -9.51
C ASN A 52 -45.49 34.75 -10.12
N ALA A 53 -44.75 35.51 -9.31
CA ALA A 53 -43.64 36.33 -9.78
C ALA A 53 -42.45 36.31 -8.82
N TRP A 54 -41.26 36.49 -9.40
CA TRP A 54 -40.04 36.74 -8.64
C TRP A 54 -39.95 38.21 -8.26
N GLY A 55 -39.39 38.47 -7.10
CA GLY A 55 -39.17 39.82 -6.59
C GLY A 55 -38.09 39.81 -5.52
N THR A 56 -37.50 40.97 -5.28
CA THR A 56 -36.32 41.12 -4.43
C THR A 56 -36.70 41.27 -2.96
N VAL A 57 -35.69 41.36 -2.10
CA VAL A 57 -35.80 41.60 -0.67
C VAL A 57 -35.07 42.90 -0.37
N CYS A 58 -35.66 43.80 0.41
CA CYS A 58 -34.99 45.03 0.86
C CYS A 58 -33.93 44.73 1.93
N ASP A 59 -32.87 45.53 1.97
CA ASP A 59 -31.77 45.42 2.93
C ASP A 59 -32.01 46.14 4.27
N ASP A 60 -33.18 46.75 4.45
CA ASP A 60 -33.61 47.30 5.74
C ASP A 60 -33.76 46.19 6.79
N GLU A 61 -33.02 46.37 7.88
CA GLU A 61 -32.83 45.40 8.98
C GLU A 61 -32.24 44.04 8.55
N TRP A 62 -31.77 43.93 7.31
CA TRP A 62 -31.14 42.74 6.77
C TRP A 62 -29.81 42.46 7.43
N ASP A 63 -29.73 41.36 8.17
CA ASP A 63 -28.55 40.98 8.92
C ASP A 63 -28.04 39.56 8.64
N ILE A 64 -26.98 39.19 9.36
CA ILE A 64 -26.35 37.87 9.20
C ILE A 64 -27.26 36.72 9.64
N THR A 65 -28.24 36.98 10.51
CA THR A 65 -29.25 36.02 10.98
C THR A 65 -30.20 35.70 9.84
N ASP A 66 -30.67 36.70 9.10
CA ASP A 66 -31.53 36.51 7.91
C ASP A 66 -30.79 35.76 6.81
N ALA A 67 -29.55 36.18 6.55
CA ALA A 67 -28.69 35.53 5.58
C ALA A 67 -28.46 34.04 5.92
N ASN A 68 -28.37 33.68 7.20
CA ASN A 68 -28.22 32.28 7.62
C ASN A 68 -29.45 31.43 7.27
N VAL A 69 -30.66 31.99 7.41
CA VAL A 69 -31.90 31.32 6.96
C VAL A 69 -31.87 31.09 5.45
N VAL A 70 -31.48 32.09 4.66
CA VAL A 70 -31.34 31.96 3.19
C VAL A 70 -30.32 30.88 2.83
N CYS A 71 -29.12 30.93 3.40
CA CYS A 71 -28.05 29.98 3.09
C CYS A 71 -28.45 28.54 3.43
N ARG A 72 -29.15 28.34 4.56
CA ARG A 72 -29.69 27.04 4.95
C ARG A 72 -30.82 26.58 4.02
N GLN A 73 -31.74 27.46 3.66
CA GLN A 73 -32.85 27.16 2.76
C GLN A 73 -32.37 26.76 1.36
N LEU A 74 -31.23 27.31 0.89
CA LEU A 74 -30.57 26.92 -0.37
C LEU A 74 -29.76 25.62 -0.29
N GLY A 75 -29.59 25.02 0.90
CA GLY A 75 -28.71 23.88 1.11
C GLY A 75 -27.21 24.22 0.98
N CYS A 76 -26.86 25.50 1.11
CA CYS A 76 -25.47 25.95 1.24
C CYS A 76 -24.99 25.76 2.69
N GLY A 77 -23.86 26.37 3.04
CA GLY A 77 -23.37 26.41 4.42
C GLY A 77 -23.95 27.56 5.24
N THR A 78 -23.19 28.03 6.22
CA THR A 78 -23.53 29.24 7.00
C THR A 78 -23.36 30.50 6.18
N ALA A 79 -24.06 31.58 6.55
CA ALA A 79 -23.82 32.89 5.98
C ALA A 79 -22.43 33.40 6.37
N LEU A 80 -21.72 33.92 5.38
CA LEU A 80 -20.46 34.65 5.54
C LEU A 80 -20.69 36.15 5.49
N ASN A 81 -21.70 36.60 4.73
CA ASN A 81 -22.06 38.00 4.63
C ASN A 81 -23.55 38.19 4.27
N ALA A 82 -24.15 39.22 4.84
CA ALA A 82 -25.45 39.78 4.46
C ALA A 82 -25.17 41.09 3.72
N THR A 83 -25.29 41.07 2.39
CA THR A 83 -24.94 42.25 1.58
C THR A 83 -26.17 43.10 1.33
N GLY A 84 -26.06 44.40 1.50
CA GLY A 84 -27.08 45.36 1.07
C GLY A 84 -26.66 46.14 -0.17
N SER A 85 -27.36 47.25 -0.39
CA SER A 85 -27.04 48.30 -1.35
C SER A 85 -26.83 47.77 -2.78
N ALA A 86 -27.65 46.79 -3.18
CA ALA A 86 -27.58 46.16 -4.50
C ALA A 86 -26.17 45.65 -4.87
N HIS A 87 -25.45 45.06 -3.91
CA HIS A 87 -24.07 44.56 -4.11
C HIS A 87 -23.92 43.63 -5.32
N PHE A 88 -24.94 42.80 -5.57
CA PHE A 88 -25.04 41.90 -6.72
C PHE A 88 -25.82 42.52 -7.88
N GLY A 89 -25.80 43.84 -8.00
CA GLY A 89 -26.62 44.61 -8.93
C GLY A 89 -28.07 44.71 -8.49
N GLN A 90 -28.75 45.71 -9.02
CA GLN A 90 -30.18 45.93 -8.82
C GLN A 90 -30.98 44.80 -9.49
N GLY A 91 -32.07 44.41 -8.84
CA GLY A 91 -33.15 43.65 -9.46
C GLY A 91 -34.12 44.56 -10.19
N ASP A 92 -35.18 43.94 -10.68
CA ASP A 92 -36.24 44.60 -11.42
C ASP A 92 -37.60 44.12 -10.92
N GLY A 93 -38.61 44.98 -11.01
CA GLY A 93 -40.00 44.63 -10.75
C GLY A 93 -40.41 44.81 -9.30
N LYS A 94 -40.83 43.71 -8.66
CA LYS A 94 -41.43 43.75 -7.31
C LYS A 94 -40.35 43.60 -6.24
N ILE A 95 -40.50 44.31 -5.13
CA ILE A 95 -39.79 44.03 -3.87
C ILE A 95 -40.80 43.34 -2.97
N TRP A 96 -40.57 42.06 -2.67
CA TRP A 96 -41.54 41.26 -1.95
C TRP A 96 -41.46 41.45 -0.45
N LEU A 97 -40.25 41.50 0.11
CA LEU A 97 -40.04 41.50 1.55
C LEU A 97 -39.21 42.72 1.96
N ASP A 98 -39.51 43.20 3.16
CA ASP A 98 -38.90 44.37 3.79
C ASP A 98 -39.01 44.24 5.31
N ASN A 99 -38.05 44.84 6.03
CA ASN A 99 -37.81 44.68 7.47
C ASN A 99 -37.82 43.21 7.88
N VAL A 100 -37.02 42.40 7.18
CA VAL A 100 -36.90 40.97 7.51
C VAL A 100 -36.15 40.85 8.83
N ARG A 101 -36.75 40.13 9.79
CA ARG A 101 -36.20 39.90 11.12
C ARG A 101 -36.34 38.44 11.49
N CYS A 102 -35.43 37.61 11.01
CA CYS A 102 -35.35 36.22 11.40
C CYS A 102 -34.82 36.09 12.84
N SER A 103 -35.29 35.09 13.58
CA SER A 103 -34.65 34.63 14.82
C SER A 103 -33.48 33.68 14.54
N GLY A 104 -33.40 33.14 13.31
CA GLY A 104 -32.33 32.27 12.80
C GLY A 104 -32.74 30.80 12.69
N ASP A 105 -33.87 30.42 13.29
CA ASP A 105 -34.37 29.04 13.35
C ASP A 105 -35.41 28.73 12.26
N GLU A 106 -35.88 29.75 11.54
CA GLU A 106 -36.91 29.64 10.51
C GLU A 106 -36.48 28.78 9.32
N SER A 107 -37.31 27.82 8.92
CA SER A 107 -37.01 26.93 7.79
C SER A 107 -36.99 27.63 6.43
N SER A 108 -37.57 28.82 6.33
CA SER A 108 -37.67 29.60 5.10
C SER A 108 -37.73 31.09 5.40
N LEU A 109 -37.19 31.90 4.48
CA LEU A 109 -37.13 33.35 4.61
C LEU A 109 -38.51 34.00 4.80
N THR A 110 -39.54 33.46 4.14
CA THR A 110 -40.92 33.95 4.24
C THR A 110 -41.61 33.61 5.57
N SER A 111 -40.94 32.88 6.46
CA SER A 111 -41.43 32.59 7.82
C SER A 111 -40.86 33.54 8.87
N CYS A 112 -39.87 34.35 8.50
CA CYS A 112 -39.30 35.37 9.38
C CYS A 112 -40.29 36.53 9.58
N GLY A 113 -40.12 37.30 10.65
CA GLY A 113 -40.87 38.54 10.79
C GLY A 113 -40.59 39.47 9.62
N HIS A 114 -41.63 40.05 9.01
CA HIS A 114 -41.50 41.02 7.91
C HIS A 114 -42.77 41.87 7.81
N ASN A 115 -42.69 43.03 7.14
CA ASN A 115 -43.83 43.97 7.00
C ASN A 115 -45.04 43.39 6.21
N GLY A 116 -44.80 42.32 5.44
CA GLY A 116 -45.76 41.66 4.56
C GLY A 116 -45.43 41.89 3.09
N TYR A 117 -46.01 41.10 2.20
CA TYR A 117 -45.69 41.16 0.77
C TYR A 117 -46.03 42.51 0.14
N GLU A 118 -45.10 43.07 -0.64
CA GLU A 118 -45.17 44.40 -1.29
C GLU A 118 -45.34 45.59 -0.33
N LYS A 119 -45.10 45.41 0.97
CA LYS A 119 -45.15 46.49 1.95
C LYS A 119 -43.72 46.94 2.27
N HIS A 120 -43.24 47.89 1.49
CA HIS A 120 -41.89 48.47 1.60
C HIS A 120 -41.90 49.93 1.14
N ASP A 121 -40.89 50.69 1.55
CA ASP A 121 -40.54 52.02 1.00
C ASP A 121 -39.21 52.04 0.24
N CYS A 122 -38.57 50.87 0.11
CA CYS A 122 -37.29 50.70 -0.57
C CYS A 122 -37.36 50.82 -2.11
N GLY A 123 -36.22 51.19 -2.71
CA GLY A 123 -35.93 51.03 -4.14
C GLY A 123 -34.94 49.89 -4.41
N HIS A 124 -34.75 49.51 -5.68
CA HIS A 124 -33.83 48.40 -6.01
C HIS A 124 -32.35 48.69 -5.71
N SER A 125 -31.97 49.94 -5.42
CA SER A 125 -30.66 50.27 -4.86
C SER A 125 -30.43 49.65 -3.49
N GLU A 126 -31.49 49.21 -2.81
CA GLU A 126 -31.52 48.62 -1.46
C GLU A 126 -31.74 47.10 -1.53
N ASP A 127 -31.56 46.47 -2.70
CA ASP A 127 -31.76 45.02 -2.80
C ASP A 127 -30.71 44.25 -1.98
N ALA A 128 -31.21 43.38 -1.12
CA ALA A 128 -30.44 42.48 -0.28
C ALA A 128 -29.86 41.30 -1.05
N GLY A 129 -28.71 40.84 -0.59
CA GLY A 129 -27.97 39.69 -1.10
C GLY A 129 -27.29 38.91 0.01
N VAL A 130 -26.76 37.75 -0.34
CA VAL A 130 -26.03 36.88 0.57
C VAL A 130 -24.73 36.40 -0.04
N VAL A 131 -23.77 36.13 0.84
CA VAL A 131 -22.61 35.29 0.56
C VAL A 131 -22.65 34.14 1.55
N CYS A 132 -22.91 32.93 1.06
CA CYS A 132 -22.89 31.72 1.88
C CYS A 132 -21.55 31.00 1.76
N SER A 133 -21.18 30.30 2.81
CA SER A 133 -20.17 29.25 2.69
C SER A 133 -20.73 28.08 1.88
N VAL A 134 -19.83 27.25 1.35
CA VAL A 134 -20.21 26.06 0.58
C VAL A 134 -19.89 24.83 1.42
N ASN A 135 -20.93 24.08 1.77
CA ASN A 135 -20.80 22.78 2.41
C ASN A 135 -20.56 21.70 1.35
N LEU A 136 -19.30 21.45 1.02
CA LEU A 136 -18.94 20.29 0.21
C LEU A 136 -18.88 19.02 1.08
N PRO A 137 -19.37 17.87 0.58
CA PRO A 137 -19.35 16.62 1.32
C PRO A 137 -17.91 16.20 1.62
N LYS A 138 -17.67 15.76 2.86
CA LYS A 138 -16.41 15.14 3.25
C LYS A 138 -16.23 13.83 2.44
N PRO A 139 -15.14 13.66 1.69
CA PRO A 139 -14.93 12.44 0.93
C PRO A 139 -14.57 11.27 1.84
N SER A 140 -14.95 10.07 1.43
CA SER A 140 -14.40 8.80 1.90
C SER A 140 -13.19 8.40 1.06
N ILE A 141 -12.24 7.70 1.68
CA ILE A 141 -11.05 7.15 1.02
C ILE A 141 -10.98 5.64 1.23
N SER A 142 -10.63 4.90 0.19
CA SER A 142 -10.34 3.47 0.24
C SER A 142 -9.13 3.13 -0.63
N THR A 143 -8.41 2.07 -0.28
CA THR A 143 -7.30 1.52 -1.06
C THR A 143 -7.65 0.11 -1.51
N GLY A 144 -7.21 -0.29 -2.71
CA GLY A 144 -7.38 -1.67 -3.19
C GLY A 144 -6.57 -2.67 -2.37
N SER A 145 -5.39 -2.27 -1.89
CA SER A 145 -4.52 -3.05 -1.00
C SER A 145 -3.84 -2.13 0.01
N ALA A 146 -3.76 -2.54 1.28
CA ALA A 146 -3.08 -1.78 2.33
C ALA A 146 -1.58 -2.10 2.40
N GLU A 147 -1.20 -3.31 1.97
CA GLU A 147 0.18 -3.79 1.94
C GLU A 147 0.52 -4.18 0.50
N VAL A 148 1.61 -3.63 -0.01
CA VAL A 148 2.06 -3.85 -1.39
C VAL A 148 3.57 -3.97 -1.41
N THR A 149 4.09 -4.79 -2.32
CA THR A 149 5.53 -4.84 -2.56
C THR A 149 5.92 -3.79 -3.60
N TRP A 150 7.16 -3.34 -3.53
CA TRP A 150 7.71 -2.40 -4.51
C TRP A 150 7.48 -2.90 -5.95
N GLY A 151 7.05 -1.98 -6.81
CA GLY A 151 6.78 -2.24 -8.22
C GLY A 151 5.40 -2.80 -8.53
N GLN A 152 4.60 -3.18 -7.52
CA GLN A 152 3.20 -3.52 -7.72
C GLN A 152 2.36 -2.28 -8.08
N GLN A 153 1.20 -2.53 -8.69
CA GLN A 153 0.20 -1.50 -8.93
C GLN A 153 -0.78 -1.45 -7.75
N VAL A 154 -1.14 -0.24 -7.33
CA VAL A 154 -2.22 -0.02 -6.36
C VAL A 154 -3.16 1.08 -6.85
N SER A 155 -4.42 1.00 -6.44
CA SER A 155 -5.41 2.03 -6.69
C SER A 155 -5.95 2.56 -5.36
N ILE A 156 -6.05 3.88 -5.26
CA ILE A 156 -6.66 4.58 -4.12
C ILE A 156 -7.88 5.32 -4.64
N THR A 157 -9.05 5.08 -4.06
CA THR A 157 -10.31 5.70 -4.50
C THR A 157 -10.80 6.68 -3.47
N CYS A 158 -11.08 7.90 -3.91
CA CYS A 158 -11.84 8.91 -3.17
C CYS A 158 -13.29 8.91 -3.66
N SER A 159 -14.26 8.99 -2.77
CA SER A 159 -15.69 9.07 -3.14
C SER A 159 -16.46 10.02 -2.24
N ILE A 160 -17.57 10.55 -2.73
CA ILE A 160 -18.53 11.36 -1.95
C ILE A 160 -19.91 10.71 -2.01
N ALA A 161 -20.66 10.78 -0.91
CA ALA A 161 -21.94 10.09 -0.77
C ALA A 161 -23.12 10.76 -1.52
N ALA A 162 -22.96 11.98 -2.02
CA ALA A 162 -24.03 12.77 -2.62
C ALA A 162 -23.55 13.61 -3.82
N SER A 163 -24.50 14.14 -4.59
CA SER A 163 -24.27 15.20 -5.59
C SER A 163 -23.42 16.31 -4.97
N PRO A 164 -22.37 16.81 -5.64
CA PRO A 164 -22.23 16.92 -7.09
C PRO A 164 -21.77 15.65 -7.81
N LEU A 165 -22.29 15.42 -9.03
CA LEU A 165 -21.79 14.35 -9.90
C LEU A 165 -20.44 14.69 -10.54
N SER A 166 -19.93 15.93 -10.45
CA SER A 166 -18.65 16.30 -11.06
C SER A 166 -17.81 17.22 -10.20
N GLY A 167 -16.49 17.05 -10.24
CA GLY A 167 -15.53 17.90 -9.55
C GLY A 167 -14.12 17.32 -9.56
N THR A 168 -13.22 17.90 -8.77
CA THR A 168 -11.81 17.50 -8.71
C THR A 168 -11.48 16.89 -7.37
N PHE A 169 -10.98 15.66 -7.37
CA PHE A 169 -10.48 15.00 -6.18
C PHE A 169 -8.97 15.21 -6.08
N ILE A 170 -8.50 15.35 -4.85
CA ILE A 170 -7.08 15.54 -4.54
C ILE A 170 -6.67 14.47 -3.56
N LEU A 171 -5.71 13.65 -3.96
CA LEU A 171 -5.02 12.71 -3.09
C LEU A 171 -3.74 13.37 -2.58
N ARG A 172 -3.58 13.42 -1.26
CA ARG A 172 -2.38 13.98 -0.60
C ARG A 172 -1.82 12.97 0.39
N LYS A 173 -0.50 12.89 0.47
CA LYS A 173 0.17 12.21 1.58
C LYS A 173 0.20 13.16 2.79
N THR A 174 0.07 12.62 4.00
CA THR A 174 0.10 13.43 5.23
C THR A 174 1.49 13.98 5.55
N SER A 175 2.53 13.31 5.06
CA SER A 175 3.93 13.71 5.16
C SER A 175 4.53 13.92 3.77
N GLY A 176 5.45 14.89 3.66
CA GLY A 176 6.10 15.24 2.40
C GLY A 176 5.23 16.07 1.46
N SER A 177 5.59 16.08 0.17
CA SER A 177 4.98 16.93 -0.86
C SER A 177 4.09 16.19 -1.86
N PHE A 178 3.86 14.88 -1.67
CA PHE A 178 3.07 14.09 -2.60
C PHE A 178 1.63 14.61 -2.68
N ARG A 179 1.23 15.06 -3.87
CA ARG A 179 -0.10 15.57 -4.18
C ARG A 179 -0.44 15.25 -5.63
N VAL A 180 -1.57 14.60 -5.85
CA VAL A 180 -2.10 14.29 -7.18
C VAL A 180 -3.57 14.72 -7.24
N THR A 181 -3.96 15.34 -8.35
CA THR A 181 -5.33 15.81 -8.59
C THR A 181 -5.96 15.04 -9.74
N ARG A 182 -7.24 14.71 -9.63
CA ARG A 182 -8.00 14.01 -10.67
C ARG A 182 -9.41 14.54 -10.73
N SER A 183 -9.77 15.14 -11.86
CA SER A 183 -11.15 15.51 -12.16
C SER A 183 -11.98 14.28 -12.52
N SER A 184 -13.27 14.31 -12.17
CA SER A 184 -14.20 13.22 -12.41
C SER A 184 -15.58 13.80 -12.66
N ASP A 185 -16.30 13.23 -13.63
CA ASP A 185 -17.72 13.45 -13.90
C ASP A 185 -18.60 12.43 -13.17
N SER A 186 -18.04 11.76 -12.15
CA SER A 186 -18.77 10.93 -11.22
C SER A 186 -18.50 11.36 -9.76
N SER A 187 -19.28 10.81 -8.83
CA SER A 187 -19.09 11.01 -7.38
C SER A 187 -17.83 10.35 -6.80
N SER A 188 -16.93 9.82 -7.64
CA SER A 188 -15.70 9.18 -7.20
C SER A 188 -14.53 9.38 -8.15
N ALA A 189 -13.31 9.24 -7.62
CA ALA A 189 -12.08 9.26 -8.38
C ALA A 189 -11.05 8.25 -7.86
N THR A 190 -10.56 7.38 -8.74
CA THR A 190 -9.54 6.36 -8.49
C THR A 190 -8.14 6.78 -8.98
N PHE A 191 -7.22 6.99 -8.07
CA PHE A 191 -5.82 7.28 -8.38
C PHE A 191 -5.08 5.96 -8.59
N ASN A 192 -4.62 5.72 -9.82
CA ASN A 192 -3.85 4.52 -10.15
C ASN A 192 -2.35 4.83 -10.03
N ILE A 193 -1.65 4.11 -9.18
CA ILE A 193 -0.19 4.15 -9.05
C ILE A 193 0.34 2.87 -9.72
N PRO A 194 0.80 2.93 -10.98
CA PRO A 194 1.15 1.73 -11.74
C PRO A 194 2.41 1.03 -11.23
N LYS A 195 3.32 1.78 -10.60
CA LYS A 195 4.56 1.27 -10.02
C LYS A 195 4.79 1.92 -8.67
N VAL A 196 4.43 1.21 -7.60
CA VAL A 196 4.64 1.68 -6.23
C VAL A 196 6.14 1.65 -5.89
N THR A 197 6.58 2.67 -5.16
CA THR A 197 7.94 2.81 -4.61
C THR A 197 7.84 3.11 -3.11
N LEU A 198 8.95 3.02 -2.39
CA LEU A 198 9.00 3.33 -0.95
C LEU A 198 8.60 4.78 -0.62
N ASP A 199 8.73 5.72 -1.57
CA ASP A 199 8.22 7.09 -1.40
C ASP A 199 6.69 7.15 -1.23
N HIS A 200 5.99 6.11 -1.67
CA HIS A 200 4.56 5.97 -1.48
C HIS A 200 4.18 5.35 -0.12
N ASP A 201 5.13 4.86 0.69
CA ASP A 201 4.83 4.35 2.04
C ASP A 201 4.35 5.50 2.95
N GLY A 202 3.16 5.37 3.53
CA GLY A 202 2.64 6.34 4.48
C GLY A 202 1.13 6.49 4.43
N GLU A 203 0.65 7.57 5.03
CA GLU A 203 -0.78 7.87 5.11
C GLU A 203 -1.24 8.84 4.02
N PHE A 204 -2.38 8.54 3.41
CA PHE A 204 -3.02 9.35 2.39
C PHE A 204 -4.39 9.83 2.84
N LYS A 205 -4.74 11.06 2.43
CA LYS A 205 -6.04 11.68 2.63
C LYS A 205 -6.57 12.23 1.30
N CYS A 206 -7.88 12.25 1.17
CA CYS A 206 -8.60 12.84 0.04
C CYS A 206 -9.15 14.22 0.42
N GLN A 207 -9.21 15.10 -0.56
CA GLN A 207 -9.98 16.34 -0.52
C GLN A 207 -10.77 16.46 -1.83
N TYR A 208 -11.94 17.08 -1.79
CA TYR A 208 -12.77 17.31 -2.96
C TYR A 208 -12.91 18.80 -3.22
N GLU A 209 -12.79 19.20 -4.47
CA GLU A 209 -12.88 20.58 -4.93
C GLU A 209 -13.92 20.71 -6.02
N LYS A 210 -14.70 21.80 -5.96
CA LYS A 210 -15.66 22.13 -7.01
C LYS A 210 -15.60 23.60 -7.36
N MET A 211 -15.61 23.88 -8.65
CA MET A 211 -15.66 25.22 -9.19
C MET A 211 -17.12 25.64 -9.37
N MET A 212 -17.50 26.81 -8.83
CA MET A 212 -18.83 27.41 -8.98
C MET A 212 -18.65 28.89 -9.30
N SER A 213 -19.09 29.33 -10.48
CA SER A 213 -19.00 30.72 -10.97
C SER A 213 -17.61 31.35 -10.80
N SER A 214 -16.56 30.63 -11.22
CA SER A 214 -15.15 31.07 -11.16
C SER A 214 -14.49 31.08 -9.78
N GLN A 215 -15.17 30.60 -8.73
CA GLN A 215 -14.56 30.36 -7.42
C GLN A 215 -14.44 28.85 -7.15
N THR A 216 -13.30 28.44 -6.61
CA THR A 216 -13.04 27.04 -6.21
C THR A 216 -13.33 26.87 -4.73
N PHE A 217 -14.24 25.96 -4.41
CA PHE A 217 -14.57 25.56 -3.05
C PHE A 217 -13.95 24.21 -2.75
N THR A 218 -13.52 24.01 -1.51
CA THR A 218 -12.83 22.79 -1.07
C THR A 218 -13.53 22.18 0.12
N SER A 219 -13.67 20.85 0.13
CA SER A 219 -14.23 20.12 1.26
C SER A 219 -13.20 19.93 2.39
N PRO A 220 -13.66 19.52 3.59
CA PRO A 220 -12.78 18.98 4.61
C PRO A 220 -12.03 17.72 4.12
N PHE A 221 -10.86 17.44 4.68
CA PHE A 221 -10.13 16.21 4.38
C PHE A 221 -10.87 14.96 4.86
N SER A 222 -10.73 13.85 4.12
CA SER A 222 -11.16 12.52 4.53
C SER A 222 -10.40 12.03 5.78
N ASN A 223 -10.80 10.87 6.30
CA ASN A 223 -9.91 10.05 7.14
C ASN A 223 -8.64 9.65 6.36
N SER A 224 -7.64 9.11 7.05
CA SER A 224 -6.44 8.57 6.41
C SER A 224 -6.64 7.11 5.99
N VAL A 225 -5.96 6.69 4.92
CA VAL A 225 -5.62 5.28 4.66
C VAL A 225 -4.11 5.14 4.66
N ARG A 226 -3.57 4.07 5.26
CA ARG A 226 -2.13 3.79 5.26
C ARG A 226 -1.78 2.77 4.19
N LEU A 227 -0.85 3.12 3.32
CA LEU A 227 -0.20 2.22 2.38
C LEU A 227 1.15 1.82 2.97
N ARG A 228 1.37 0.51 3.13
CA ARG A 228 2.67 -0.06 3.52
C ARG A 228 3.36 -0.61 2.30
N VAL A 229 4.58 -0.16 2.05
CA VAL A 229 5.39 -0.63 0.93
C VAL A 229 6.58 -1.40 1.46
N SER A 230 6.68 -2.68 1.10
CA SER A 230 7.81 -3.54 1.47
C SER A 230 8.70 -3.88 0.28
N LEU A 231 9.96 -4.18 0.58
CA LEU A 231 10.86 -4.85 -0.36
C LEU A 231 10.60 -6.36 -0.31
N GLU A 232 10.80 -7.04 -1.43
CA GLU A 232 10.71 -8.50 -1.48
C GLU A 232 11.82 -9.16 -0.66
N ARG A 233 11.51 -10.27 0.02
CA ARG A 233 12.50 -11.07 0.73
C ARG A 233 13.54 -11.60 -0.27
N PRO A 234 14.84 -11.43 -0.01
CA PRO A 234 15.87 -11.98 -0.86
C PRO A 234 15.95 -13.50 -0.69
N ILE A 235 16.53 -14.15 -1.69
CA ILE A 235 16.82 -15.58 -1.69
C ILE A 235 18.31 -15.74 -1.42
N ILE A 236 18.65 -16.49 -0.38
CA ILE A 236 20.03 -16.89 -0.08
C ILE A 236 20.31 -18.30 -0.63
N SER A 237 21.50 -18.50 -1.16
CA SER A 237 21.99 -19.78 -1.65
C SER A 237 23.44 -19.98 -1.24
N LEU A 238 23.87 -21.24 -1.11
CA LEU A 238 25.24 -21.61 -0.75
C LEU A 238 25.83 -22.52 -1.81
N THR A 239 27.05 -22.23 -2.23
CA THR A 239 27.82 -23.04 -3.17
C THR A 239 29.23 -23.28 -2.64
N SER A 240 29.86 -24.37 -3.10
CA SER A 240 31.27 -24.68 -2.83
C SER A 240 31.96 -24.97 -4.16
N PRO A 241 32.68 -24.00 -4.75
CA PRO A 241 33.25 -24.11 -6.09
C PRO A 241 34.20 -25.30 -6.25
N ASP A 242 34.95 -25.61 -5.19
CA ASP A 242 35.96 -26.67 -5.17
C ASP A 242 35.38 -28.03 -4.73
N GLY A 243 34.08 -28.12 -4.45
CA GLY A 243 33.39 -29.31 -3.97
C GLY A 243 33.29 -29.40 -2.44
N GLY A 244 32.90 -30.57 -1.91
CA GLY A 244 32.85 -30.77 -0.45
C GLY A 244 31.62 -30.19 0.27
N LEU A 245 30.60 -29.72 -0.47
CA LEU A 245 29.27 -29.34 0.05
C LEU A 245 28.29 -30.51 -0.07
N VAL A 246 27.60 -30.83 1.04
CA VAL A 246 26.54 -31.84 1.11
C VAL A 246 25.35 -31.25 1.87
N TRP A 247 24.13 -31.48 1.39
CA TRP A 247 22.91 -31.07 2.09
C TRP A 247 22.40 -32.21 2.96
N GLY A 248 22.36 -31.99 4.28
CA GLY A 248 21.87 -32.94 5.28
C GLY A 248 20.63 -32.41 6.02
N PRO A 249 20.03 -33.23 6.89
CA PRO A 249 18.85 -32.84 7.68
C PRO A 249 19.14 -31.69 8.68
N GLY A 250 20.41 -31.44 9.01
CA GLY A 250 20.84 -30.33 9.86
C GLY A 250 21.28 -29.07 9.11
N GLY A 251 21.11 -29.03 7.77
CA GLY A 251 21.54 -27.91 6.93
C GLY A 251 22.67 -28.28 5.96
N ALA A 252 23.41 -27.26 5.52
CA ALA A 252 24.54 -27.41 4.62
C ALA A 252 25.79 -27.86 5.38
N GLU A 253 26.44 -28.90 4.89
CA GLU A 253 27.67 -29.44 5.46
C GLU A 253 28.83 -29.21 4.49
N VAL A 254 29.87 -28.47 4.91
CA VAL A 254 31.06 -28.19 4.10
C VAL A 254 32.30 -28.78 4.76
N THR A 255 33.16 -29.42 3.98
CA THR A 255 34.43 -29.95 4.48
C THR A 255 35.45 -28.82 4.68
N LYS A 256 36.13 -28.81 5.83
CA LYS A 256 37.16 -27.83 6.18
C LYS A 256 38.21 -27.70 5.06
N GLY A 257 38.58 -26.47 4.73
CA GLY A 257 39.57 -26.14 3.72
C GLY A 257 39.04 -25.99 2.28
N TYR A 258 37.80 -26.38 2.00
CA TYR A 258 37.14 -26.06 0.72
C TYR A 258 36.60 -24.62 0.74
N GLY A 259 36.62 -23.93 -0.40
CA GLY A 259 36.04 -22.59 -0.52
C GLY A 259 34.52 -22.63 -0.53
N LEU A 260 33.86 -21.65 0.10
CA LEU A 260 32.40 -21.54 0.10
C LEU A 260 31.95 -20.13 -0.30
N SER A 261 30.78 -20.03 -0.91
CA SER A 261 30.22 -18.76 -1.37
C SER A 261 28.72 -18.69 -1.09
N PHE A 262 28.33 -17.73 -0.26
CA PHE A 262 26.92 -17.36 -0.08
C PHE A 262 26.54 -16.36 -1.15
N THR A 263 25.45 -16.63 -1.88
CA THR A 263 24.92 -15.70 -2.88
C THR A 263 23.51 -15.32 -2.52
N CYS A 264 23.30 -14.02 -2.32
CA CYS A 264 21.98 -13.43 -2.12
C CYS A 264 21.48 -12.82 -3.41
N SER A 265 20.20 -13.00 -3.69
CA SER A 265 19.57 -12.54 -4.93
C SER A 265 18.13 -12.10 -4.73
N ILE A 266 17.65 -11.26 -5.64
CA ILE A 266 16.26 -10.81 -5.73
C ILE A 266 15.77 -10.92 -7.17
N ASN A 267 14.46 -10.80 -7.36
CA ASN A 267 13.85 -10.72 -8.68
C ASN A 267 14.38 -9.49 -9.45
N PRO A 268 14.69 -9.57 -10.77
CA PRO A 268 15.22 -8.46 -11.59
C PRO A 268 14.34 -7.20 -11.73
N ARG A 269 13.30 -7.04 -10.91
CA ARG A 269 12.42 -5.87 -10.89
C ARG A 269 13.05 -4.65 -10.20
N TYR A 270 14.15 -4.83 -9.47
CA TYR A 270 14.82 -3.79 -8.68
C TYR A 270 16.16 -3.42 -9.33
N PRO A 271 16.32 -2.17 -9.81
CA PRO A 271 17.50 -1.85 -10.60
C PRO A 271 18.79 -1.69 -9.76
N GLN A 272 18.70 -1.35 -8.46
CA GLN A 272 19.85 -0.90 -7.65
C GLN A 272 19.60 -1.09 -6.15
N GLY A 273 20.59 -1.59 -5.40
CA GLY A 273 20.59 -1.72 -3.94
C GLY A 273 21.80 -2.51 -3.44
N ASP A 274 21.85 -2.77 -2.14
CA ASP A 274 22.91 -3.50 -1.47
C ASP A 274 22.35 -4.76 -0.81
N PHE A 275 23.17 -5.80 -0.69
CA PHE A 275 22.88 -6.98 0.12
C PHE A 275 23.76 -6.98 1.35
N SER A 276 23.17 -7.27 2.50
CA SER A 276 23.89 -7.47 3.76
C SER A 276 23.75 -8.93 4.17
N LEU A 277 24.88 -9.66 4.21
CA LEU A 277 24.96 -11.03 4.75
C LEU A 277 25.02 -10.93 6.28
N ILE A 278 24.11 -11.63 6.96
CA ILE A 278 23.96 -11.63 8.40
C ILE A 278 24.38 -13.00 8.92
N PHE A 279 25.35 -13.04 9.83
CA PHE A 279 25.78 -14.27 10.49
C PHE A 279 25.23 -14.30 11.92
N SER A 280 24.16 -15.05 12.19
CA SER A 280 23.34 -14.93 13.41
C SER A 280 24.11 -15.13 14.73
N ASP A 281 25.23 -15.85 14.70
CA ASP A 281 26.07 -16.12 15.88
C ASP A 281 27.08 -14.99 16.17
N SER A 282 27.05 -13.90 15.40
CA SER A 282 27.87 -12.71 15.61
C SER A 282 27.10 -11.45 15.14
N ASN A 283 27.35 -10.28 15.73
CA ASN A 283 26.81 -9.02 15.18
C ASN A 283 27.53 -8.58 13.87
N ILE A 284 28.13 -9.53 13.12
CA ILE A 284 28.90 -9.24 11.92
C ILE A 284 27.96 -9.26 10.72
N THR A 285 27.94 -8.13 10.02
CA THR A 285 27.24 -7.96 8.75
C THR A 285 28.25 -7.54 7.68
N GLU A 286 28.33 -8.28 6.59
CA GLU A 286 29.10 -7.87 5.41
C GLU A 286 28.12 -7.34 4.35
N THR A 287 28.34 -6.11 3.88
CA THR A 287 27.47 -5.48 2.87
C THR A 287 28.19 -5.39 1.53
N ARG A 288 27.51 -5.80 0.46
CA ARG A 288 28.00 -5.70 -0.92
C ARG A 288 26.93 -5.13 -1.85
N PRO A 289 27.31 -4.30 -2.84
CA PRO A 289 26.37 -3.80 -3.83
C PRO A 289 25.86 -4.93 -4.73
N ALA A 290 24.60 -4.85 -5.12
CA ALA A 290 23.99 -5.80 -6.04
C ALA A 290 24.58 -5.64 -7.46
N VAL A 291 25.08 -6.74 -8.02
CA VAL A 291 25.49 -6.88 -9.42
C VAL A 291 24.54 -7.88 -10.08
N ASN A 292 23.81 -7.44 -11.12
CA ASN A 292 22.77 -8.25 -11.77
C ASN A 292 21.71 -8.82 -10.79
N ASN A 293 21.27 -8.01 -9.81
CA ASN A 293 20.30 -8.39 -8.77
C ASN A 293 20.79 -9.45 -7.77
N SER A 294 22.11 -9.63 -7.68
CA SER A 294 22.73 -10.57 -6.74
C SER A 294 24.02 -10.03 -6.15
N ALA A 295 24.44 -10.57 -5.02
CA ALA A 295 25.77 -10.36 -4.46
C ALA A 295 26.29 -11.67 -3.88
N SER A 296 27.56 -11.97 -4.15
CA SER A 296 28.24 -13.16 -3.64
C SER A 296 29.29 -12.78 -2.60
N PHE A 297 29.31 -13.53 -1.50
CA PHE A 297 30.18 -13.39 -0.35
C PHE A 297 31.06 -14.64 -0.29
N ASN A 298 32.34 -14.46 -0.62
CA ASN A 298 33.26 -15.56 -0.87
C ASN A 298 34.20 -15.77 0.31
N PHE A 299 34.27 -17.00 0.78
CA PHE A 299 35.15 -17.46 1.85
C PHE A 299 36.15 -18.44 1.22
N PRO A 300 37.42 -18.07 1.05
CA PRO A 300 38.40 -18.89 0.32
C PRO A 300 38.65 -20.27 0.92
N ALA A 301 38.48 -20.42 2.24
CA ALA A 301 38.61 -21.69 2.94
C ALA A 301 37.64 -21.75 4.11
N ALA A 302 36.88 -22.85 4.19
CA ALA A 302 35.99 -23.14 5.30
C ALA A 302 36.78 -23.44 6.58
N GLU A 303 36.48 -22.72 7.66
CA GLU A 303 37.07 -22.86 8.99
C GLU A 303 35.96 -23.04 10.03
N PHE A 304 36.26 -23.64 11.18
CA PHE A 304 35.23 -23.92 12.20
C PHE A 304 34.52 -22.67 12.74
N GLU A 305 35.15 -21.51 12.64
CA GLU A 305 34.57 -20.21 13.01
C GLU A 305 33.46 -19.74 12.05
N HIS A 306 33.39 -20.30 10.83
CA HIS A 306 32.32 -20.04 9.88
C HIS A 306 31.08 -20.92 10.11
N GLN A 307 31.03 -21.73 11.17
CA GLN A 307 29.86 -22.55 11.47
C GLN A 307 28.76 -21.70 12.11
N GLY A 308 27.53 -21.81 11.62
CA GLY A 308 26.35 -21.17 12.21
C GLY A 308 25.29 -20.83 11.18
N ASN A 309 24.40 -19.89 11.51
CA ASN A 309 23.28 -19.52 10.65
C ASN A 309 23.57 -18.26 9.84
N TYR A 310 23.32 -18.35 8.53
CA TYR A 310 23.50 -17.24 7.60
C TYR A 310 22.16 -16.85 6.99
N SER A 311 21.82 -15.57 7.05
CA SER A 311 20.70 -14.97 6.34
C SER A 311 21.18 -13.77 5.54
N CYS A 312 20.30 -13.16 4.76
CA CYS A 312 20.57 -11.85 4.19
C CYS A 312 19.33 -10.97 4.07
N VAL A 313 19.61 -9.67 3.99
CA VAL A 313 18.63 -8.63 3.71
C VAL A 313 19.05 -7.86 2.46
N TYR A 314 18.06 -7.31 1.77
CA TYR A 314 18.26 -6.41 0.65
C TYR A 314 17.89 -4.99 1.08
N GLU A 315 18.80 -4.05 0.86
CA GLU A 315 18.68 -2.66 1.30
C GLU A 315 18.68 -1.73 0.09
N VAL A 316 17.78 -0.75 0.11
CA VAL A 316 17.72 0.32 -0.89
C VAL A 316 17.74 1.65 -0.18
N THR A 317 18.57 2.57 -0.67
CA THR A 317 18.60 3.95 -0.19
C THR A 317 17.83 4.83 -1.16
N MET A 318 16.81 5.54 -0.68
CA MET A 318 16.02 6.49 -1.46
C MET A 318 16.05 7.86 -0.78
N ALA A 319 16.43 8.89 -1.55
CA ALA A 319 16.78 10.22 -1.09
C ALA A 319 17.89 10.20 -0.01
N THR A 320 17.52 9.99 1.25
CA THR A 320 18.45 9.88 2.40
C THR A 320 18.06 8.78 3.39
N GLN A 321 16.95 8.07 3.13
CA GLN A 321 16.44 7.04 4.01
C GLN A 321 16.82 5.66 3.46
N ARG A 322 17.33 4.80 4.35
CA ARG A 322 17.55 3.38 4.06
C ARG A 322 16.30 2.59 4.39
N PHE A 323 15.93 1.71 3.49
CA PHE A 323 14.84 0.76 3.64
C PHE A 323 15.41 -0.64 3.46
N SER A 324 15.00 -1.55 4.35
CA SER A 324 15.47 -2.93 4.36
C SER A 324 14.30 -3.87 4.09
N SER A 325 14.58 -4.96 3.38
CA SER A 325 13.64 -6.09 3.27
C SER A 325 13.54 -6.83 4.61
N ASP A 326 12.56 -7.72 4.70
CA ASP A 326 12.61 -8.77 5.70
C ASP A 326 13.83 -9.69 5.44
N GLU A 327 14.34 -10.32 6.49
CA GLU A 327 15.42 -11.31 6.41
C GLU A 327 15.00 -12.54 5.60
N ALA A 328 15.94 -13.07 4.81
CA ALA A 328 15.78 -14.36 4.14
C ALA A 328 15.66 -15.51 5.16
N GLU A 329 15.07 -16.62 4.74
CA GLU A 329 15.14 -17.85 5.53
C GLU A 329 16.61 -18.28 5.66
N PRO A 330 17.12 -18.52 6.89
CA PRO A 330 18.54 -18.73 7.11
C PRO A 330 19.01 -20.11 6.63
N ILE A 331 20.25 -20.18 6.16
CA ILE A 331 20.99 -21.43 5.91
C ILE A 331 21.87 -21.73 7.11
N SER A 332 21.65 -22.89 7.74
CA SER A 332 22.55 -23.45 8.75
C SER A 332 23.74 -24.11 8.07
N LEU A 333 24.96 -23.63 8.36
CA LEU A 333 26.22 -24.15 7.85
C LEU A 333 26.95 -24.94 8.95
N ILE A 334 27.36 -26.17 8.64
CA ILE A 334 28.12 -27.07 9.50
C ILE A 334 29.46 -27.38 8.84
N ILE A 335 30.56 -27.25 9.58
CA ILE A 335 31.90 -27.52 9.05
C ILE A 335 32.40 -28.89 9.53
N LYS A 336 32.72 -29.78 8.58
CA LYS A 336 33.24 -31.13 8.85
C LYS A 336 34.76 -31.21 8.68
N SER A 337 35.40 -32.01 9.53
CA SER A 337 36.84 -32.30 9.38
C SER A 337 37.11 -33.22 8.18
N SER A 338 38.22 -32.99 7.48
CA SER A 338 38.68 -33.83 6.37
C SER A 338 39.09 -35.21 6.91
N SER A 339 38.27 -36.23 6.66
CA SER A 339 38.42 -37.61 7.14
C SER A 339 39.66 -38.36 6.60
N LEU A 340 40.43 -37.75 5.70
CA LEU A 340 41.60 -38.37 5.06
C LEU A 340 42.87 -38.47 5.96
N LEU A 341 42.97 -37.70 7.06
CA LEU A 341 44.21 -37.66 7.87
C LEU A 341 44.26 -38.62 9.07
N LEU A 342 43.14 -39.22 9.47
CA LEU A 342 43.12 -40.13 10.64
C LEU A 342 43.32 -41.60 10.27
N VAL A 343 43.09 -42.00 9.01
CA VAL A 343 43.16 -43.41 8.62
C VAL A 343 44.60 -43.85 8.34
N SER A 344 45.50 -42.96 7.90
CA SER A 344 46.88 -43.31 7.56
C SER A 344 47.80 -43.52 8.77
N SER A 345 47.61 -42.76 9.86
CA SER A 345 48.45 -42.86 11.06
C SER A 345 48.08 -44.08 11.91
N VAL A 346 46.77 -44.35 12.07
CA VAL A 346 46.27 -45.48 12.87
C VAL A 346 46.54 -46.81 12.15
N SER A 347 46.32 -46.89 10.84
CA SER A 347 46.62 -48.11 10.07
C SER A 347 48.13 -48.41 9.98
N SER A 348 48.97 -47.39 9.78
CA SER A 348 50.44 -47.58 9.74
C SER A 348 51.01 -47.93 11.12
N GLY A 349 50.51 -47.33 12.19
CA GLY A 349 50.91 -47.66 13.56
C GLY A 349 50.54 -49.09 13.96
N ILE A 350 49.33 -49.53 13.62
CA ILE A 350 48.87 -50.90 13.87
C ILE A 350 49.66 -51.91 13.03
N LEU A 351 49.91 -51.63 11.74
CA LEU A 351 50.68 -52.52 10.87
C LEU A 351 52.13 -52.68 11.37
N LEU A 352 52.76 -51.59 11.82
CA LEU A 352 54.10 -51.61 12.40
C LEU A 352 54.14 -52.41 13.72
N LEU A 353 53.15 -52.22 14.60
CA LEU A 353 53.01 -53.00 15.84
C LEU A 353 52.84 -54.49 15.54
N VAL A 354 51.98 -54.86 14.58
CA VAL A 354 51.78 -56.26 14.17
C VAL A 354 53.07 -56.83 13.61
N LEU A 355 53.81 -56.11 12.76
CA LEU A 355 55.10 -56.55 12.23
C LEU A 355 56.15 -56.74 13.33
N LEU A 356 56.23 -55.81 14.29
CA LEU A 356 57.16 -55.90 15.43
C LEU A 356 56.84 -57.08 16.36
N VAL A 357 55.55 -57.32 16.64
CA VAL A 357 55.11 -58.49 17.42
C VAL A 357 55.41 -59.79 16.66
N SER A 358 55.17 -59.82 15.35
CA SER A 358 55.50 -60.96 14.48
C SER A 358 56.99 -61.28 14.49
N LEU A 359 57.85 -60.27 14.36
CA LEU A 359 59.30 -60.38 14.46
C LEU A 359 59.75 -60.86 15.84
N ALA A 360 59.16 -60.34 16.92
CA ALA A 360 59.47 -60.77 18.28
C ALA A 360 59.07 -62.23 18.53
N VAL A 361 57.93 -62.69 17.99
CA VAL A 361 57.52 -64.10 18.05
C VAL A 361 58.46 -64.98 17.23
N CYS A 362 58.83 -64.58 16.01
CA CYS A 362 59.81 -65.29 15.18
C CYS A 362 61.19 -65.39 15.86
N LEU A 363 61.66 -64.33 16.50
CA LEU A 363 62.92 -64.32 17.24
C LEU A 363 62.86 -65.20 18.51
N ARG A 364 61.71 -65.24 19.20
CA ARG A 364 61.48 -66.16 20.33
C ARG A 364 61.38 -67.63 19.88
N CYS A 365 60.77 -67.91 18.73
CA CYS A 365 60.74 -69.25 18.14
C CYS A 365 62.13 -69.71 17.69
N ARG A 366 62.95 -68.84 17.06
CA ARG A 366 64.34 -69.16 16.73
C ARG A 366 65.19 -69.46 17.97
N ARG A 367 65.00 -68.72 19.07
CA ARG A 367 65.71 -68.99 20.34
C ARG A 367 65.30 -70.32 20.99
N LYS A 368 64.04 -70.75 20.85
CA LYS A 368 63.56 -72.05 21.38
C LYS A 368 64.04 -73.26 20.57
N LEU A 369 64.30 -73.12 19.27
CA LEU A 369 64.79 -74.23 18.44
C LEU A 369 66.30 -74.48 18.51
N CYS A 370 67.11 -73.57 19.06
CA CYS A 370 68.56 -73.78 19.23
C CYS A 370 68.97 -74.43 20.58
N SER A 371 68.04 -74.85 21.43
CA SER A 371 68.31 -75.35 22.80
C SER A 371 67.98 -76.83 23.04
N LYS A 372 67.93 -77.69 22.02
CA LYS A 372 67.82 -79.14 22.24
C LYS A 372 68.90 -79.91 21.49
N GLN A 373 69.90 -80.38 22.25
CA GLN A 373 70.82 -81.46 21.88
C GLN A 373 70.24 -82.84 22.30
N PRO A 374 70.74 -83.97 21.75
CA PRO A 374 70.01 -85.24 21.67
C PRO A 374 70.63 -86.44 22.47
N ILE A 375 69.91 -87.60 22.46
CA ILE A 375 70.34 -89.02 22.71
C ILE A 375 70.32 -89.49 24.21
N PRO A 376 70.12 -90.79 24.62
CA PRO A 376 70.01 -92.10 23.90
C PRO A 376 68.84 -93.07 24.26
N SER A 377 68.91 -94.19 23.53
CA SER A 377 68.28 -95.51 23.47
C SER A 377 67.85 -96.30 24.74
N ASP A 378 66.77 -97.06 24.49
CA ASP A 378 66.56 -98.51 24.73
C ASP A 378 65.76 -99.03 25.94
N GLN A 379 65.02 -100.10 25.61
CA GLN A 379 64.46 -101.19 26.43
C GLN A 379 63.03 -101.06 27.03
N ASN A 380 62.11 -101.67 26.28
CA ASN A 380 61.37 -102.90 26.61
C ASN A 380 60.17 -102.91 27.57
N GLN A 381 59.21 -103.78 27.18
CA GLN A 381 58.05 -104.35 27.89
C GLN A 381 56.85 -103.44 28.17
N SER A 382 55.59 -103.88 28.17
CA SER A 382 54.83 -104.98 27.57
C SER A 382 53.42 -104.90 28.20
N LEU A 383 52.41 -105.45 27.53
CA LEU A 383 51.18 -106.03 28.11
C LEU A 383 49.95 -105.13 28.46
N TYR A 384 48.82 -105.49 27.80
CA TYR A 384 47.38 -105.44 28.20
C TYR A 384 46.75 -104.06 28.48
N SER A 385 45.45 -103.79 28.31
CA SER A 385 44.28 -104.45 27.72
C SER A 385 43.14 -103.43 27.78
N ALA A 386 42.19 -103.58 26.86
CA ALA A 386 40.86 -102.99 26.76
C ALA A 386 40.18 -102.46 28.04
N ARG A 387 39.36 -101.40 27.90
CA ARG A 387 37.89 -101.56 27.74
C ARG A 387 37.14 -100.22 27.63
N ASP A 388 36.04 -100.34 26.90
CA ASP A 388 34.96 -99.42 26.58
C ASP A 388 34.18 -98.85 27.78
N ALA A 389 33.47 -97.74 27.51
CA ALA A 389 32.11 -97.34 27.92
C ALA A 389 32.06 -95.79 27.96
N LEU A 390 31.12 -95.08 27.34
CA LEU A 390 29.83 -95.40 26.74
C LEU A 390 29.46 -94.28 25.76
#